data_AF-A0A0F8XZR5-F1
#
_entry.id   AF-A0A0F8XZR5-F1
#
_cell.length_a   1.000
_cell.length_b   1.000
_cell.length_c   1.000
_cell.angle_alpha   90.00
_cell.angle_beta   90.00
_cell.angle_gamma   90.00
#
_symmetry.space_group_name_H-M   'P 1'
#
loop_
_entity.id
_entity.type
_entity.pdbx_description
1 polymer ?
#
loop_
_entity_poly.entity_id
_entity_poly.type
_entity_poly.pdbx_seq_one_letter_code
_entity_poly.pdbx_strand_id
1 'polypeptide(L)'
;MKQRDSGLNHVLSKIAKKKNIKIGINLNEILDSNGKRKSDLLSRLRQNIKLANKNKLKMEFLDSKVNRQDSKALGLVLGMPTWMTKNLDI
;
A
#
# COMPACT_ATOMS: atom_id res chain seq x y z
N MET A 1 -11.10 -15.29 0.89
CA MET A 1 -10.74 -14.02 1.56
C MET A 1 -11.87 -13.03 1.28
N LYS A 2 -12.69 -12.71 2.29
CA LYS A 2 -13.81 -11.75 2.14
C LYS A 2 -13.23 -10.40 1.73
N GLN A 3 -13.76 -9.76 0.70
CA GLN A 3 -13.32 -8.44 0.27
C GLN A 3 -13.57 -7.48 1.43
N ARG A 4 -12.51 -6.96 2.06
CA ARG A 4 -12.66 -5.86 3.01
C ARG A 4 -12.87 -4.62 2.16
N ASP A 5 -13.88 -3.84 2.48
CA ASP A 5 -14.28 -2.67 1.70
C ASP A 5 -13.25 -1.55 1.93
N SER A 6 -12.06 -1.70 1.33
CA SER A 6 -10.87 -0.89 1.57
C SER A 6 -10.80 0.35 0.69
N GLY A 7 -11.90 0.69 -0.01
CA GLY A 7 -12.00 1.81 -0.95
C GLY A 7 -11.32 1.58 -2.30
N LEU A 8 -10.42 0.60 -2.42
CA LEU A 8 -9.78 0.22 -3.69
C LEU A 8 -10.36 -1.09 -4.21
N ASN A 9 -10.86 -1.07 -5.45
CA ASN A 9 -11.36 -2.25 -6.14
C ASN A 9 -10.61 -2.49 -7.46
N HIS A 10 -10.91 -3.62 -8.11
CA HIS A 10 -10.25 -4.03 -9.35
C HIS A 10 -10.48 -3.05 -10.51
N VAL A 11 -11.66 -2.42 -10.59
CA VAL A 11 -12.01 -1.46 -11.65
C VAL A 11 -11.20 -0.17 -11.48
N LEU A 12 -11.21 0.41 -10.28
CA LEU A 12 -10.42 1.60 -9.93
C LEU A 12 -8.93 1.36 -10.14
N SER A 13 -8.42 0.18 -9.77
CA SER A 13 -7.02 -0.19 -9.98
C SER A 13 -6.62 -0.17 -11.46
N LYS A 14 -7.49 -0.67 -12.35
CA LYS A 14 -7.26 -0.65 -13.80
C LYS A 14 -7.33 0.77 -14.37
N ILE A 15 -8.29 1.58 -13.93
CA ILE A 15 -8.43 2.97 -14.38
C ILE A 15 -7.20 3.78 -13.94
N ALA A 16 -6.78 3.64 -12.68
CA ALA A 16 -5.59 4.30 -12.15
C ALA A 16 -4.35 3.90 -12.96
N LYS A 17 -4.19 2.62 -13.30
CA LYS A 17 -3.09 2.16 -14.14
C LYS A 17 -3.13 2.77 -15.54
N LYS A 18 -4.30 2.81 -16.18
CA LYS A 18 -4.50 3.40 -17.51
C LYS A 18 -4.19 4.91 -17.53
N LYS A 19 -4.50 5.60 -16.42
CA LYS A 19 -4.22 7.04 -16.23
C LYS A 19 -2.82 7.32 -15.66
N ASN A 20 -1.97 6.30 -15.49
CA ASN A 20 -0.64 6.41 -14.88
C ASN A 20 -0.64 7.06 -13.48
N ILE A 21 -1.70 6.82 -12.70
CA ILE A 21 -1.86 7.30 -11.33
C ILE A 21 -1.17 6.31 -10.38
N LYS A 22 -0.44 6.83 -9.39
CA LYS A 22 0.11 6.05 -8.26
C LYS A 22 -0.83 6.11 -7.06
N ILE A 23 -0.84 5.07 -6.23
CA ILE A 23 -1.56 5.09 -4.95
C ILE A 23 -0.59 5.46 -3.83
N GLY A 24 -0.86 6.57 -3.15
CA GLY A 24 -0.14 6.98 -1.95
C GLY A 24 -0.65 6.25 -0.71
N ILE A 25 0.27 5.79 0.15
CA ILE A 25 -0.01 5.21 1.45
C ILE A 25 0.50 6.17 2.53
N ASN A 26 -0.39 6.60 3.42
CA ASN A 26 -0.01 7.38 4.60
C ASN A 26 0.35 6.42 5.75
N LEU A 27 1.61 6.44 6.20
CA LEU A 27 2.08 5.57 7.29
C LEU A 27 1.77 6.15 8.67
N ASN A 28 1.73 7.47 8.82
CA ASN A 28 1.38 8.14 10.08
C ASN A 28 0.09 7.58 10.71
N GLU A 29 -0.96 7.36 9.91
CA GLU A 29 -2.22 6.80 10.43
C GLU A 29 -2.04 5.39 11.03
N ILE A 30 -1.14 4.58 10.47
CA ILE A 30 -0.85 3.24 10.97
C ILE A 30 0.00 3.31 12.24
N LEU A 31 0.97 4.22 12.27
CA LEU A 31 1.87 4.43 13.40
C LEU A 31 1.12 4.96 14.63
N ASP A 32 0.21 5.92 14.42
CA ASP A 32 -0.59 6.55 15.47
C ASP A 32 -1.75 5.67 15.96
N SER A 33 -2.10 4.62 15.21
CA SER A 33 -3.17 3.69 15.58
C SER A 33 -2.68 2.59 16.54
N ASN A 34 -3.55 2.18 17.47
CA ASN A 34 -3.27 1.12 18.44
C ASN A 34 -4.33 0.00 18.44
N GLY A 35 -3.93 -1.17 18.93
CA GLY A 35 -4.81 -2.33 19.13
C GLY A 35 -5.51 -2.80 17.85
N LYS A 36 -6.83 -3.01 17.95
CA LYS A 36 -7.67 -3.55 16.86
C LYS A 36 -7.65 -2.67 15.61
N ARG A 37 -7.65 -1.34 15.77
CA ARG A 37 -7.65 -0.39 14.65
C ARG A 37 -6.40 -0.54 13.78
N LYS A 38 -5.23 -0.71 14.40
CA LYS A 38 -3.98 -0.96 13.69
C LYS A 38 -4.04 -2.24 12.86
N SER A 39 -4.56 -3.31 13.44
CA SER A 39 -4.75 -4.59 12.74
C SER A 39 -5.68 -4.45 11.54
N ASP A 40 -6.79 -3.73 11.68
CA ASP A 40 -7.73 -3.50 10.59
C ASP A 40 -7.10 -2.69 9.44
N LEU A 41 -6.36 -1.62 9.76
CA LEU A 41 -5.63 -0.81 8.78
C LEU A 41 -4.59 -1.64 8.02
N LEU A 42 -3.75 -2.39 8.74
CA LEU A 42 -2.76 -3.29 8.13
C LEU A 42 -3.42 -4.33 7.22
N SER A 43 -4.55 -4.88 7.64
CA SER A 43 -5.24 -5.91 6.87
C SER A 43 -5.91 -5.35 5.60
N ARG A 44 -6.38 -4.09 5.63
CA ARG A 44 -6.84 -3.35 4.44
C ARG A 44 -5.68 -3.03 3.50
N LEU A 45 -4.54 -2.61 4.06
CA LEU A 45 -3.36 -2.27 3.29
C LEU A 45 -2.82 -3.47 2.52
N ARG A 46 -2.70 -4.64 3.17
CA ARG A 46 -2.30 -5.91 2.53
C ARG A 46 -3.21 -6.28 1.36
N GLN A 47 -4.51 -6.04 1.50
CA GLN A 47 -5.46 -6.28 0.41
C GLN A 47 -5.26 -5.30 -0.75
N ASN A 48 -5.05 -4.01 -0.46
CA ASN A 48 -4.78 -2.99 -1.48
C ASN A 48 -3.48 -3.28 -2.24
N ILE A 49 -2.42 -3.69 -1.54
CA ILE A 49 -1.15 -4.12 -2.15
C ILE A 49 -1.38 -5.32 -3.09
N LYS A 50 -2.19 -6.31 -2.68
CA LYS A 50 -2.52 -7.46 -3.53
C LYS A 50 -3.28 -7.04 -4.80
N LEU A 51 -4.24 -6.13 -4.68
CA LEU A 51 -4.99 -5.59 -5.82
C LEU A 51 -4.11 -4.75 -6.76
N ALA A 52 -3.24 -3.93 -6.19
CA ALA A 52 -2.27 -3.14 -6.93
C ALA A 52 -1.28 -4.02 -7.69
N ASN A 53 -0.72 -5.04 -7.03
CA ASN A 53 0.20 -6.00 -7.64
C ASN A 53 -0.47 -6.76 -8.80
N LYS A 54 -1.71 -7.25 -8.63
CA LYS A 54 -2.46 -7.94 -9.70
C LYS A 54 -2.64 -7.07 -10.94
N ASN A 55 -2.81 -5.76 -10.77
CA ASN A 55 -3.01 -4.81 -11.87
C ASN A 55 -1.72 -4.06 -12.27
N LYS A 56 -0.57 -4.44 -11.73
CA LYS A 56 0.73 -3.75 -11.94
C LYS A 56 0.65 -2.23 -11.67
N LEU A 57 -0.18 -1.84 -10.71
CA LEU A 57 -0.35 -0.46 -10.25
C LEU A 57 0.80 -0.09 -9.31
N LYS A 58 1.35 1.11 -9.44
CA LYS A 58 2.43 1.60 -8.57
C LYS A 58 1.85 2.13 -7.26
N MET A 59 2.54 1.87 -6.15
CA MET A 59 2.23 2.40 -4.83
C MET A 59 3.46 3.08 -4.25
N GLU A 60 3.24 4.12 -3.43
CA GLU A 60 4.30 4.94 -2.84
C GLU A 60 3.92 5.31 -1.41
N PHE A 61 4.89 5.34 -0.50
CA PHE A 61 4.68 5.84 0.86
C PHE A 61 4.83 7.35 0.83
N LEU A 62 3.87 8.08 1.40
CA LEU A 62 3.85 9.55 1.41
C LEU A 62 4.62 10.15 2.59
N ASP A 63 5.21 9.31 3.43
CA ASP A 63 5.74 9.72 4.73
C ASP A 63 7.23 10.04 4.66
N SER A 64 7.58 11.29 4.96
CA SER A 64 8.97 11.76 4.96
C SER A 64 9.75 11.39 6.23
N LYS A 65 9.06 10.92 7.28
CA LYS A 65 9.68 10.62 8.57
C LYS A 65 10.30 9.23 8.68
N VAL A 66 9.90 8.30 7.81
CA VAL A 66 10.37 6.91 7.83
C VAL A 66 11.56 6.78 6.89
N ASN A 67 12.67 6.19 7.35
CA ASN A 67 13.83 5.94 6.50
C ASN A 67 13.44 5.08 5.29
N ARG A 68 14.09 5.31 4.15
CA ARG A 68 13.89 4.57 2.90
C ARG A 68 14.07 3.07 3.07
N GLN A 69 15.01 2.65 3.89
CA GLN A 69 15.28 1.24 4.18
C GLN A 69 14.11 0.60 4.95
N ASP A 70 13.62 1.28 5.98
CA ASP A 70 12.51 0.80 6.81
C ASP A 70 11.21 0.74 6.02
N SER A 71 10.94 1.74 5.18
CA SER A 71 9.77 1.73 4.29
C SER A 71 9.80 0.57 3.29
N LYS A 72 10.97 0.23 2.75
CA LYS A 72 11.14 -0.93 1.88
C LYS A 72 10.91 -2.23 2.65
N ALA A 73 11.49 -2.37 3.84
CA ALA A 73 11.31 -3.53 4.70
C ALA A 73 9.82 -3.72 5.07
N LEU A 74 9.15 -2.64 5.47
CA LEU A 74 7.72 -2.63 5.77
C LEU A 74 6.90 -3.04 4.55
N GLY A 75 7.17 -2.46 3.38
CA GLY A 75 6.51 -2.83 2.13
C GLY A 75 6.63 -4.33 1.81
N LEU A 76 7.83 -4.90 1.98
CA LEU A 76 8.07 -6.34 1.78
C LEU A 76 7.24 -7.19 2.76
N VAL A 77 7.23 -6.85 4.05
CA VAL A 77 6.45 -7.55 5.08
C VAL A 77 4.94 -7.51 4.77
N LEU A 78 4.46 -6.40 4.20
CA LEU A 78 3.06 -6.23 3.81
C LEU A 78 2.70 -6.95 2.50
N GLY A 79 3.68 -7.50 1.79
CA GLY A 79 3.49 -8.28 0.56
C GLY A 79 3.67 -7.48 -0.73
N MET A 80 4.36 -6.33 -0.70
CA MET A 80 4.75 -5.62 -1.91
C MET A 80 5.87 -6.41 -2.62
N PRO A 81 5.78 -6.62 -3.94
CA PRO A 81 6.84 -7.25 -4.70
C PRO A 81 8.05 -6.31 -4.83
N THR A 82 9.23 -6.89 -5.07
CA THR A 82 10.51 -6.15 -5.18
C THR A 82 10.50 -5.06 -6.25
N TRP A 83 9.81 -5.24 -7.38
CA TRP A 83 9.69 -4.20 -8.41
C TRP A 83 8.88 -2.98 -7.94
N MET A 84 7.95 -3.18 -7.00
CA MET A 84 7.13 -2.11 -6.42
C MET A 84 7.92 -1.36 -5.35
N THR A 85 8.70 -2.08 -4.53
CA THR A 85 9.52 -1.48 -3.47
C THR A 85 10.80 -0.82 -3.99
N LYS A 86 11.33 -1.26 -5.14
CA LYS A 86 12.52 -0.66 -5.76
C LYS A 86 12.32 0.81 -6.10
N ASN A 87 11.09 1.17 -6.51
CA ASN A 87 10.70 2.51 -6.92
C ASN A 87 10.06 3.32 -5.78
N LEU A 88 10.23 2.89 -4.52
CA LEU A 88 9.93 3.72 -3.37
C LEU A 88 11.05 4.75 -3.23
N ASP A 89 10.83 5.89 -3.85
CA ASP A 89 11.56 7.12 -3.57
C ASP A 89 10.74 7.86 -2.51
N ILE A 90 11.37 8.10 -1.36
CA ILE A 90 10.84 8.95 -0.29
C ILE A 90 11.39 10.34 -0.53
#